data_AF-A0A7S3P403-F1
#
_entry.id   AF-A0A7S3P403-F1
#
_cell.length_a   1.000
_cell.length_b   1.000
_cell.length_c   1.000
_cell.angle_alpha   90.00
_cell.angle_beta   90.00
_cell.angle_gamma   90.00
#
_symmetry.space_group_name_H-M   'P 1'
#
loop_
_entity.id
_entity.type
_entity.pdbx_description
1 polymer ?
#
loop_
_entity_poly.entity_id
_entity_poly.type
_entity_poly.pdbx_seq_one_letter_code
_entity_poly.pdbx_strand_id
1 'polypeptide(L)'
;NTHKIILPPSLLITTIITITMPYRSILLGFVWLLALVYSADSIHRLRNGHHGHHGGSSSMMSPHHGGSSSIMDPNHGKGMSGYKKRHSEKNTEPFNDDQPTRCVSVSSAAELQELLQPETNAGIRKISLCSTEIPFEETVQLPRFTELECPMGNRCVFDGQNQRRLFTYTVDATLPPQERYASMIFDNIVFQNGNANGGGAIKFVGETNTTASRAMFRNCAFQNNNGSYSHNGGAIDADPWFSLDIINTIFIGNTAYTGGAIHALDTQIFLRNATFVNNTVCGGGEGPAIYVSQTTTTPAKDYVGVQCAGDDNVFEMNLDGICLSNYSHL
;
A
#
# COMPACT_ATOMS: atom_id res chain seq x y z
N ASN A 1 -2.78 -25.67 41.48
CA ASN A 1 -3.39 -27.01 41.63
C ASN A 1 -4.11 -27.41 40.36
N THR A 2 -3.89 -28.66 39.94
CA THR A 2 -4.42 -29.24 38.70
C THR A 2 -5.94 -29.35 38.70
N HIS A 3 -6.59 -28.96 37.60
CA HIS A 3 -7.92 -29.43 37.27
C HIS A 3 -7.90 -30.19 35.94
N LYS A 4 -8.06 -31.52 36.02
CA LYS A 4 -8.32 -32.39 34.89
C LYS A 4 -9.75 -32.12 34.39
N ILE A 5 -9.92 -31.96 33.08
CA ILE A 5 -11.23 -32.08 32.45
C ILE A 5 -11.48 -33.56 32.18
N ILE A 6 -12.64 -34.06 32.63
CA ILE A 6 -13.10 -35.44 32.40
C ILE A 6 -14.22 -35.36 31.38
N LEU A 7 -14.10 -36.10 30.27
CA LEU A 7 -15.16 -36.28 29.29
C LEU A 7 -15.78 -37.69 29.43
N PRO A 8 -17.11 -37.85 29.33
CA PRO A 8 -17.78 -39.13 29.51
C PRO A 8 -17.69 -40.03 28.26
N PRO A 9 -17.54 -41.37 28.40
CA PRO A 9 -17.43 -42.28 27.27
C PRO A 9 -18.78 -42.91 26.90
N SER A 10 -19.44 -42.44 25.84
CA SER A 10 -20.59 -43.15 25.25
C SER A 10 -20.88 -42.75 23.80
N LEU A 11 -20.24 -43.42 22.84
CA LEU A 11 -20.86 -43.94 21.60
C LEU A 11 -19.79 -44.58 20.69
N LEU A 12 -19.47 -45.85 20.97
CA LEU A 12 -18.94 -46.74 19.93
C LEU A 12 -20.12 -47.07 19.00
N ILE A 13 -20.08 -46.61 17.75
CA ILE A 13 -20.81 -47.27 16.66
C ILE A 13 -19.81 -47.62 15.56
N THR A 14 -19.50 -48.91 15.52
CA THR A 14 -18.67 -49.53 14.50
C THR A 14 -19.46 -49.66 13.20
N THR A 15 -19.07 -48.93 12.16
CA THR A 15 -19.56 -49.21 10.79
C THR A 15 -18.36 -49.49 9.89
N ILE A 16 -18.12 -50.77 9.63
CA ILE A 16 -17.17 -51.23 8.63
C ILE A 16 -17.73 -50.91 7.26
N ILE A 17 -17.10 -49.98 6.52
CA ILE A 17 -17.32 -49.80 5.09
C ILE A 17 -16.05 -50.25 4.36
N THR A 18 -16.02 -51.54 4.01
CA THR A 18 -15.11 -52.08 3.01
C THR A 18 -15.53 -51.56 1.63
N ILE A 19 -14.80 -50.59 1.10
CA ILE A 19 -14.80 -50.28 -0.33
C ILE A 19 -13.47 -50.72 -0.92
N THR A 20 -13.56 -51.70 -1.81
CA THR A 20 -12.47 -52.17 -2.66
C THR A 20 -12.26 -51.24 -3.86
N MET A 21 -11.12 -51.42 -4.55
CA MET A 21 -10.72 -50.87 -5.86
C MET A 21 -9.90 -49.55 -5.84
N PRO A 22 -9.07 -49.30 -6.88
CA PRO A 22 -8.05 -50.23 -7.39
C PRO A 22 -6.69 -49.53 -7.67
N TYR A 23 -5.70 -50.32 -8.09
CA TYR A 23 -4.38 -49.86 -8.55
C TYR A 23 -4.46 -48.74 -9.63
N ARG A 24 -3.93 -47.55 -9.31
CA ARG A 24 -3.19 -46.67 -10.24
C ARG A 24 -2.55 -45.50 -9.47
N SER A 25 -1.21 -45.39 -9.54
CA SER A 25 -0.34 -44.21 -9.25
C SER A 25 1.00 -44.55 -8.56
N ILE A 26 1.61 -45.71 -8.85
CA ILE A 26 3.02 -46.00 -8.52
C ILE A 26 4.00 -45.27 -9.49
N LEU A 27 3.48 -44.51 -10.47
CA LEU A 27 4.24 -43.94 -11.58
C LEU A 27 4.52 -42.42 -11.47
N LEU A 28 4.87 -41.93 -10.27
CA LEU A 28 5.44 -40.58 -10.09
C LEU A 28 6.69 -40.54 -9.19
N GLY A 29 7.00 -41.63 -8.45
CA GLY A 29 8.16 -41.71 -7.55
C GLY A 29 9.51 -41.95 -8.23
N PHE A 30 9.57 -42.12 -9.56
CA PHE A 30 10.79 -42.52 -10.27
C PHE A 30 11.47 -41.42 -11.11
N VAL A 31 10.89 -40.21 -11.18
CA VAL A 31 11.45 -39.09 -11.98
C VAL A 31 12.43 -38.23 -11.18
N TRP A 32 12.38 -38.27 -9.85
CA TRP A 32 13.21 -37.42 -8.98
C TRP A 32 14.63 -37.93 -8.69
N LEU A 33 14.97 -39.17 -9.06
CA LEU A 33 16.29 -39.76 -8.74
C LEU A 33 17.39 -39.49 -9.79
N LEU A 34 17.06 -38.89 -10.94
CA LEU A 34 18.01 -38.60 -12.03
C LEU A 34 18.49 -37.13 -12.08
N ALA A 35 17.84 -36.21 -11.38
CA ALA A 35 18.21 -34.79 -11.37
C ALA A 35 19.46 -34.48 -10.50
N LEU A 36 19.78 -35.34 -9.53
CA LEU A 36 20.87 -35.13 -8.56
C LEU A 36 22.28 -35.53 -9.06
N VAL A 37 22.40 -36.02 -10.30
CA VAL A 37 23.68 -36.49 -10.87
C VAL A 37 24.33 -35.44 -11.80
N TYR A 38 23.63 -34.36 -12.16
CA TYR A 38 24.05 -33.46 -13.24
C TYR A 38 24.58 -32.07 -12.82
N SER A 39 24.73 -31.76 -11.53
CA SER A 39 25.22 -30.45 -11.05
C SER A 39 26.65 -30.48 -10.48
N ALA A 40 27.42 -31.54 -10.75
CA ALA A 40 28.74 -31.77 -10.16
C ALA A 40 29.89 -31.70 -11.19
N ASP A 41 29.83 -30.78 -12.17
CA ASP A 41 30.92 -30.59 -13.14
C ASP A 41 31.08 -29.13 -13.63
N SER A 42 31.16 -28.17 -12.70
CA SER A 42 31.42 -26.75 -13.01
C SER A 42 32.17 -25.99 -11.91
N ILE A 43 33.14 -26.64 -11.26
CA ILE A 43 34.16 -25.95 -10.44
C ILE A 43 35.55 -26.50 -10.78
N HIS A 44 36.14 -26.02 -11.89
CA HIS A 44 37.59 -25.86 -12.06
C HIS A 44 37.94 -25.16 -13.39
N ARG A 45 39.02 -24.34 -13.38
CA ARG A 45 39.64 -23.60 -14.51
C ARG A 45 38.90 -22.30 -14.91
N LEU A 46 39.51 -21.14 -15.16
CA LEU A 46 40.88 -20.57 -15.02
C LEU A 46 40.66 -19.04 -14.91
N ARG A 47 41.06 -18.31 -13.86
CA ARG A 47 42.38 -17.72 -13.56
C ARG A 47 43.21 -17.16 -14.76
N ASN A 48 43.36 -15.82 -14.75
CA ASN A 48 44.39 -14.93 -15.33
C ASN A 48 44.29 -14.39 -16.78
N GLY A 49 44.41 -13.04 -16.86
CA GLY A 49 45.01 -12.26 -17.95
C GLY A 49 44.03 -11.42 -18.79
N HIS A 50 44.32 -10.18 -19.26
CA HIS A 50 45.31 -9.12 -18.95
C HIS A 50 45.01 -7.94 -19.92
N HIS A 51 45.27 -6.68 -19.52
CA HIS A 51 45.22 -5.43 -20.35
C HIS A 51 43.86 -5.04 -20.99
N GLY A 52 43.55 -3.76 -21.27
CA GLY A 52 44.23 -2.47 -20.99
C GLY A 52 43.57 -1.30 -21.77
N HIS A 53 43.94 -0.05 -21.46
CA HIS A 53 43.56 1.23 -22.14
C HIS A 53 42.08 1.69 -22.04
N HIS A 54 41.72 3.00 -22.10
CA HIS A 54 42.44 4.26 -21.81
C HIS A 54 41.42 5.43 -21.67
N GLY A 55 41.80 6.50 -20.96
CA GLY A 55 41.19 7.85 -21.09
C GLY A 55 40.06 8.17 -20.10
N GLY A 56 40.00 9.37 -19.50
CA GLY A 56 40.97 10.46 -19.54
C GLY A 56 40.63 11.64 -18.61
N SER A 57 41.69 12.26 -18.05
CA SER A 57 41.78 13.63 -17.52
C SER A 57 40.62 14.22 -16.66
N SER A 58 40.90 14.35 -15.36
CA SER A 58 40.22 15.28 -14.44
C SER A 58 41.14 16.46 -14.06
N SER A 59 40.53 17.58 -13.61
CA SER A 59 41.16 18.77 -12.97
C SER A 59 42.04 19.66 -13.88
N MET A 60 42.07 20.99 -13.78
CA MET A 60 42.20 21.83 -12.56
C MET A 60 41.73 23.31 -12.74
N MET A 61 41.42 23.93 -11.59
CA MET A 61 41.65 25.35 -11.19
C MET A 61 40.88 26.55 -11.80
N SER A 62 40.39 27.39 -10.88
CA SER A 62 39.87 28.78 -10.96
C SER A 62 41.03 29.83 -10.90
N PRO A 63 40.85 31.16 -10.59
CA PRO A 63 39.69 32.08 -10.53
C PRO A 63 39.97 33.49 -11.17
N HIS A 64 39.20 34.55 -10.77
CA HIS A 64 39.30 36.00 -11.10
C HIS A 64 38.77 36.42 -12.49
N HIS A 65 38.15 37.59 -12.76
CA HIS A 65 37.73 38.84 -12.05
C HIS A 65 36.44 39.40 -12.74
N GLY A 66 35.76 40.50 -12.40
CA GLY A 66 35.88 41.54 -11.34
C GLY A 66 35.21 42.89 -11.75
N GLY A 67 34.65 43.66 -10.79
CA GLY A 67 33.98 44.99 -11.00
C GLY A 67 32.51 45.00 -10.54
N SER A 68 32.07 45.79 -9.53
CA SER A 68 31.85 47.27 -9.48
C SER A 68 30.65 47.73 -10.34
N SER A 69 29.67 48.53 -9.90
CA SER A 69 29.66 49.52 -8.79
C SER A 69 28.24 49.97 -8.35
N SER A 70 28.10 50.48 -7.11
CA SER A 70 27.41 51.73 -6.63
C SER A 70 26.34 52.46 -7.48
N ILE A 71 25.38 53.28 -6.97
CA ILE A 71 24.92 53.77 -5.64
C ILE A 71 23.50 54.42 -5.82
N MET A 72 22.86 54.85 -4.71
CA MET A 72 21.63 55.70 -4.54
C MET A 72 21.33 56.75 -5.64
N ASP A 73 20.12 57.33 -5.82
CA ASP A 73 19.21 57.97 -4.83
C ASP A 73 17.76 58.22 -5.42
N PRO A 74 16.78 59.02 -4.88
CA PRO A 74 15.36 58.64 -4.91
C PRO A 74 14.39 59.75 -5.44
N ASN A 75 13.11 59.66 -5.03
CA ASN A 75 12.03 60.66 -5.10
C ASN A 75 11.36 60.95 -6.46
N HIS A 76 10.10 60.51 -6.60
CA HIS A 76 8.87 61.25 -6.99
C HIS A 76 7.73 60.20 -7.14
N GLY A 77 6.45 60.42 -6.82
CA GLY A 77 5.78 61.55 -6.17
C GLY A 77 4.27 61.57 -6.49
N LYS A 78 3.41 61.46 -5.47
CA LYS A 78 1.94 61.71 -5.46
C LYS A 78 1.03 60.80 -6.32
N GLY A 79 -0.12 60.41 -5.75
CA GLY A 79 -1.21 59.73 -6.48
C GLY A 79 -2.36 59.25 -5.58
N MET A 80 -3.21 60.17 -5.10
CA MET A 80 -4.47 59.78 -4.46
C MET A 80 -5.46 59.23 -5.50
N SER A 81 -6.08 58.08 -5.22
CA SER A 81 -7.42 57.77 -5.74
C SER A 81 -8.10 56.74 -4.84
N GLY A 82 -9.30 57.06 -4.37
CA GLY A 82 -10.06 56.20 -3.45
C GLY A 82 -10.84 55.12 -4.20
N TYR A 83 -10.71 53.87 -3.78
CA TYR A 83 -11.60 52.78 -4.22
C TYR A 83 -12.48 52.31 -3.05
N LYS A 84 -13.73 52.78 -3.04
CA LYS A 84 -14.80 52.13 -2.26
C LYS A 84 -15.08 50.75 -2.86
N LYS A 85 -14.54 49.67 -2.29
CA LYS A 85 -15.05 48.33 -2.57
C LYS A 85 -16.35 48.13 -1.78
N ARG A 86 -17.43 47.88 -2.50
CA ARG A 86 -18.76 47.60 -1.92
C ARG A 86 -18.70 46.27 -1.18
N HIS A 87 -19.36 46.20 -0.02
CA HIS A 87 -19.83 44.92 0.48
C HIS A 87 -20.76 44.32 -0.57
N SER A 88 -20.43 43.13 -1.07
CA SER A 88 -21.42 42.20 -1.59
C SER A 88 -21.54 41.08 -0.57
N GLU A 89 -22.58 41.16 0.25
CA GLU A 89 -23.02 40.02 1.04
C GLU A 89 -23.43 38.92 0.04
N LYS A 90 -22.53 37.96 -0.17
CA LYS A 90 -22.94 36.67 -0.72
C LYS A 90 -23.64 35.96 0.41
N ASN A 91 -24.94 35.71 0.24
CA ASN A 91 -25.71 34.82 1.10
C ASN A 91 -24.98 33.47 1.17
N THR A 92 -24.32 33.22 2.29
CA THR A 92 -23.93 31.87 2.69
C THR A 92 -25.19 31.21 3.22
N GLU A 93 -26.00 30.64 2.34
CA GLU A 93 -27.00 29.68 2.79
C GLU A 93 -26.27 28.52 3.48
N PRO A 94 -26.78 28.03 4.62
CA PRO A 94 -26.14 26.94 5.34
C PRO A 94 -26.14 25.69 4.46
N PHE A 95 -24.98 25.04 4.37
CA PHE A 95 -24.88 23.71 3.75
C PHE A 95 -25.81 22.76 4.48
N ASN A 96 -26.88 22.34 3.80
CA ASN A 96 -27.89 21.44 4.33
C ASN A 96 -27.49 20.01 3.98
N ASP A 97 -27.03 19.25 4.97
CA ASP A 97 -26.30 17.97 4.85
C ASP A 97 -27.19 16.77 4.43
N ASP A 98 -28.42 17.04 3.97
CA ASP A 98 -29.51 16.08 3.73
C ASP A 98 -29.95 15.98 2.25
N GLN A 99 -29.16 16.51 1.31
CA GLN A 99 -29.33 16.13 -0.10
C GLN A 99 -28.61 14.80 -0.35
N PRO A 100 -29.29 13.76 -0.89
CA PRO A 100 -28.61 12.50 -1.20
C PRO A 100 -27.49 12.78 -2.19
N THR A 101 -26.25 12.50 -1.80
CA THR A 101 -25.05 12.73 -2.61
C THR A 101 -25.24 12.03 -3.94
N ARG A 102 -25.48 12.82 -5.00
CA ARG A 102 -25.68 12.30 -6.34
C ARG A 102 -24.37 11.65 -6.77
N CYS A 103 -24.37 10.33 -6.82
CA CYS A 103 -23.18 9.58 -7.16
C CYS A 103 -22.70 9.91 -8.59
N VAL A 104 -21.39 9.77 -8.80
CA VAL A 104 -20.71 9.98 -10.07
C VAL A 104 -20.49 8.62 -10.73
N SER A 105 -20.95 8.47 -11.96
CA SER A 105 -20.62 7.31 -12.79
C SER A 105 -19.24 7.50 -13.40
N VAL A 106 -18.37 6.52 -13.22
CA VAL A 106 -16.99 6.49 -13.73
C VAL A 106 -16.75 5.12 -14.33
N SER A 107 -16.17 5.04 -15.52
CA SER A 107 -16.04 3.83 -16.34
C SER A 107 -14.59 3.43 -16.65
N SER A 108 -13.62 4.31 -16.37
CA SER A 108 -12.19 4.03 -16.60
C SER A 108 -11.30 4.70 -15.55
N ALA A 109 -10.07 4.17 -15.39
CA ALA A 109 -9.04 4.78 -14.56
C ALA A 109 -8.69 6.22 -15.01
N ALA A 110 -8.72 6.50 -16.32
CA ALA A 110 -8.48 7.84 -16.87
C ALA A 110 -9.54 8.87 -16.40
N GLU A 111 -10.83 8.50 -16.47
CA GLU A 111 -11.92 9.35 -15.95
C GLU A 111 -11.81 9.55 -14.43
N LEU A 112 -11.41 8.52 -13.68
CA LEU A 112 -11.16 8.65 -12.24
C LEU A 112 -9.97 9.59 -11.95
N GLN A 113 -8.90 9.48 -12.74
CA GLN A 113 -7.73 10.35 -12.65
C GLN A 113 -8.06 11.81 -12.98
N GLU A 114 -9.00 12.06 -13.90
CA GLU A 114 -9.51 13.40 -14.22
C GLU A 114 -10.33 13.98 -13.06
N LEU A 115 -11.25 13.20 -12.48
CA LEU A 115 -12.05 13.63 -11.31
C LEU A 115 -11.20 13.93 -10.07
N LEU A 116 -10.10 13.20 -9.91
CA LEU A 116 -9.10 13.40 -8.86
C LEU A 116 -8.13 14.57 -9.12
N GLN A 117 -8.21 15.27 -10.27
CA GLN A 117 -7.34 16.42 -10.51
C GLN A 117 -7.58 17.55 -9.48
N PRO A 118 -6.52 18.17 -8.95
CA PRO A 118 -6.64 19.23 -7.97
C PRO A 118 -7.06 20.55 -8.64
N GLU A 119 -8.35 20.88 -8.60
CA GLU A 119 -8.84 22.23 -8.95
C GLU A 119 -8.43 23.27 -7.88
N THR A 120 -7.14 23.61 -7.81
CA THR A 120 -6.59 24.86 -7.21
C THR A 120 -6.94 25.24 -5.76
N ASN A 121 -7.73 24.46 -5.01
CA ASN A 121 -8.16 24.81 -3.64
C ASN A 121 -8.08 23.63 -2.65
N ALA A 122 -7.66 23.94 -1.43
CA ALA A 122 -7.18 23.01 -0.40
C ALA A 122 -8.26 22.21 0.37
N GLY A 123 -9.31 21.74 -0.31
CA GLY A 123 -10.36 20.90 0.29
C GLY A 123 -10.14 19.40 0.07
N ILE A 124 -10.57 18.56 1.01
CA ILE A 124 -10.74 17.12 0.78
C ILE A 124 -11.80 16.94 -0.30
N ARG A 125 -11.46 16.27 -1.41
CA ARG A 125 -12.43 15.88 -2.43
C ARG A 125 -13.08 14.57 -2.02
N LYS A 126 -14.31 14.65 -1.52
CA LYS A 126 -15.21 13.52 -1.37
C LYS A 126 -15.92 13.23 -2.69
N ILE A 127 -15.65 12.07 -3.28
CA ILE A 127 -16.27 11.58 -4.50
C ILE A 127 -17.10 10.35 -4.15
N SER A 128 -18.41 10.47 -4.34
CA SER A 128 -19.37 9.37 -4.14
C SER A 128 -19.57 8.67 -5.47
N LEU A 129 -19.20 7.39 -5.59
CA LEU A 129 -19.22 6.63 -6.84
C LEU A 129 -20.55 5.87 -7.00
N CYS A 130 -21.10 5.87 -8.22
CA CYS A 130 -22.21 4.97 -8.55
C CYS A 130 -21.71 3.53 -8.66
N SER A 131 -22.61 2.55 -8.60
CA SER A 131 -22.25 1.15 -8.89
C SER A 131 -21.47 1.04 -10.20
N THR A 132 -20.23 0.55 -10.11
CA THR A 132 -19.27 0.54 -11.22
C THR A 132 -18.24 -0.58 -11.05
N GLU A 133 -17.69 -1.04 -12.17
CA GLU A 133 -16.49 -1.87 -12.22
C GLU A 133 -15.51 -1.15 -13.16
N ILE A 134 -14.48 -0.55 -12.57
CA ILE A 134 -13.49 0.27 -13.27
C ILE A 134 -12.27 -0.61 -13.57
N PRO A 135 -11.98 -0.91 -14.84
CA PRO A 135 -10.70 -1.51 -15.24
C PRO A 135 -9.57 -0.47 -15.13
N PHE A 136 -8.47 -0.87 -14.50
CA PHE A 136 -7.26 -0.07 -14.35
C PHE A 136 -6.22 -0.46 -15.41
N GLU A 137 -6.44 0.01 -16.63
CA GLU A 137 -5.48 -0.07 -17.75
C GLU A 137 -4.19 0.73 -17.46
N GLU A 138 -4.28 1.70 -16.54
CA GLU A 138 -3.19 2.51 -15.97
C GLU A 138 -3.33 2.70 -14.45
N THR A 139 -2.24 3.07 -13.79
CA THR A 139 -2.21 3.34 -12.34
C THR A 139 -2.57 4.79 -12.07
N VAL A 140 -3.57 5.02 -11.21
CA VAL A 140 -4.03 6.35 -10.81
C VAL A 140 -3.15 6.91 -9.71
N GLN A 141 -2.65 8.13 -9.89
CA GLN A 141 -1.96 8.89 -8.84
C GLN A 141 -3.00 9.61 -7.96
N LEU A 142 -3.00 9.28 -6.67
CA LEU A 142 -3.83 9.90 -5.66
C LEU A 142 -3.31 11.31 -5.32
N PRO A 143 -4.18 12.34 -5.23
CA PRO A 143 -3.84 13.61 -4.62
C PRO A 143 -3.74 13.47 -3.08
N ARG A 144 -3.04 14.42 -2.43
CA ARG A 144 -2.84 14.45 -0.96
C ARG A 144 -4.13 14.28 -0.14
N PHE A 145 -5.26 14.75 -0.65
CA PHE A 145 -6.54 14.70 0.04
C PHE A 145 -7.60 14.04 -0.84
N THR A 146 -7.87 12.76 -0.56
CA THR A 146 -8.81 11.93 -1.33
C THR A 146 -9.80 11.28 -0.38
N GLU A 147 -11.10 11.38 -0.68
CA GLU A 147 -12.13 10.50 -0.09
C GLU A 147 -12.95 9.89 -1.23
N LEU A 148 -12.81 8.58 -1.45
CA LEU A 148 -13.67 7.82 -2.36
C LEU A 148 -14.63 6.98 -1.53
N GLU A 149 -15.94 7.14 -1.76
CA GLU A 149 -16.95 6.26 -1.18
C GLU A 149 -17.79 5.58 -2.25
N CYS A 150 -18.25 4.37 -1.95
CA CYS A 150 -19.36 3.73 -2.64
C CYS A 150 -20.57 3.72 -1.70
N PRO A 151 -21.69 4.40 -2.00
CA PRO A 151 -22.89 4.36 -1.16
C PRO A 151 -23.38 2.94 -0.86
N MET A 152 -23.93 2.73 0.33
CA MET A 152 -24.47 1.43 0.74
C MET A 152 -25.52 0.94 -0.28
N GLY A 153 -25.38 -0.32 -0.70
CA GLY A 153 -26.21 -0.93 -1.75
C GLY A 153 -25.65 -0.77 -3.17
N ASN A 154 -24.68 0.12 -3.40
CA ASN A 154 -23.86 0.09 -4.60
C ASN A 154 -22.72 -0.93 -4.46
N ARG A 155 -22.20 -1.39 -5.60
CA ARG A 155 -20.95 -2.16 -5.73
C ARG A 155 -19.98 -1.35 -6.57
N CYS A 156 -18.87 -0.91 -5.98
CA CYS A 156 -17.78 -0.23 -6.66
C CYS A 156 -16.54 -1.12 -6.63
N VAL A 157 -16.14 -1.59 -7.80
CA VAL A 157 -14.97 -2.44 -7.99
C VAL A 157 -13.93 -1.65 -8.77
N PHE A 158 -12.70 -1.68 -8.27
CA PHE A 158 -11.51 -1.27 -8.98
C PHE A 158 -10.73 -2.56 -9.31
N ASP A 159 -10.48 -2.81 -10.60
CA ASP A 159 -9.88 -4.06 -11.09
C ASP A 159 -8.57 -3.78 -11.84
N GLY A 160 -7.44 -4.27 -11.32
CA GLY A 160 -6.12 -4.18 -11.97
C GLY A 160 -5.89 -5.18 -13.10
N GLN A 161 -6.88 -6.03 -13.42
CA GLN A 161 -6.92 -7.01 -14.51
C GLN A 161 -5.75 -8.02 -14.52
N ASN A 162 -5.08 -8.20 -13.38
CA ASN A 162 -3.82 -8.93 -13.20
C ASN A 162 -2.62 -8.31 -13.95
N GLN A 163 -2.69 -7.02 -14.30
CA GLN A 163 -1.68 -6.32 -15.11
C GLN A 163 -1.10 -5.06 -14.47
N ARG A 164 -1.86 -4.35 -13.62
CA ARG A 164 -1.49 -3.02 -13.11
C ARG A 164 -1.67 -2.89 -11.60
N ARG A 165 -0.93 -1.95 -11.01
CA ARG A 165 -1.32 -1.33 -9.73
C ARG A 165 -2.52 -0.42 -9.96
N LEU A 166 -3.45 -0.38 -9.03
CA LEU A 166 -4.62 0.48 -9.13
C LEU A 166 -4.27 1.91 -8.72
N PHE A 167 -3.71 2.10 -7.51
CA PHE A 167 -3.34 3.42 -7.02
C PHE A 167 -1.88 3.54 -6.58
N THR A 168 -1.30 4.71 -6.80
CA THR A 168 -0.08 5.14 -6.09
C THR A 168 -0.34 6.48 -5.42
N TYR A 169 0.24 6.67 -4.24
CA TYR A 169 0.46 8.00 -3.68
C TYR A 169 1.96 8.19 -3.46
N THR A 170 2.47 9.38 -3.75
CA THR A 170 3.86 9.75 -3.56
C THR A 170 3.90 11.11 -2.86
N VAL A 171 4.65 11.21 -1.76
CA VAL A 171 4.91 12.50 -1.11
C VAL A 171 5.60 13.44 -2.09
N ASP A 172 5.05 14.65 -2.24
CA ASP A 172 5.71 15.72 -2.98
C ASP A 172 6.81 16.36 -2.13
N ALA A 173 8.04 15.87 -2.32
CA ALA A 173 9.23 16.37 -1.64
C ALA A 173 9.59 17.83 -1.99
N THR A 174 8.93 18.46 -2.98
CA THR A 174 9.11 19.90 -3.27
C THR A 174 8.34 20.79 -2.29
N LEU A 175 7.31 20.26 -1.63
CA LEU A 175 6.57 20.97 -0.59
C LEU A 175 7.42 21.15 0.69
N PRO A 176 7.15 22.18 1.52
CA PRO A 176 7.71 22.27 2.86
C PRO A 176 7.32 21.05 3.73
N PRO A 177 8.18 20.54 4.63
CA PRO A 177 7.90 19.32 5.41
C PRO A 177 6.56 19.31 6.16
N GLN A 178 6.15 20.46 6.69
CA GLN A 178 4.86 20.63 7.38
C GLN A 178 3.61 20.54 6.46
N GLU A 179 3.80 20.56 5.14
CA GLU A 179 2.75 20.43 4.13
C GLU A 179 2.76 19.06 3.42
N ARG A 180 3.69 18.17 3.76
CA ARG A 180 3.83 16.84 3.13
C ARG A 180 2.83 15.80 3.63
N TYR A 181 1.99 16.15 4.60
CA TYR A 181 0.93 15.26 5.10
C TYR A 181 -0.16 15.01 4.03
N ALA A 182 -0.67 13.79 4.02
CA ALA A 182 -1.79 13.37 3.20
C ALA A 182 -2.85 12.63 4.03
N SER A 183 -4.10 12.66 3.56
CA SER A 183 -5.23 11.91 4.10
C SER A 183 -6.01 11.29 2.96
N MET A 184 -6.04 9.96 2.92
CA MET A 184 -6.75 9.17 1.92
C MET A 184 -7.78 8.29 2.62
N ILE A 185 -9.03 8.33 2.17
CA ILE A 185 -10.15 7.58 2.73
C ILE A 185 -10.81 6.79 1.60
N PHE A 186 -11.02 5.50 1.81
CA PHE A 186 -11.77 4.62 0.93
C PHE A 186 -12.85 3.92 1.73
N ASP A 187 -14.10 4.00 1.26
CA ASP A 187 -15.28 3.41 1.92
C ASP A 187 -16.07 2.52 0.96
N ASN A 188 -16.33 1.27 1.37
CA ASN A 188 -17.16 0.30 0.66
C ASN A 188 -16.69 0.00 -0.78
N ILE A 189 -15.37 -0.12 -0.96
CA ILE A 189 -14.73 -0.35 -2.27
C ILE A 189 -14.04 -1.71 -2.30
N VAL A 190 -14.17 -2.41 -3.45
CA VAL A 190 -13.41 -3.63 -3.75
C VAL A 190 -12.21 -3.27 -4.62
N PHE A 191 -11.01 -3.65 -4.18
CA PHE A 191 -9.76 -3.57 -4.93
C PHE A 191 -9.33 -4.98 -5.30
N GLN A 192 -9.36 -5.33 -6.58
CA GLN A 192 -9.08 -6.69 -7.02
C GLN A 192 -8.06 -6.79 -8.16
N ASN A 193 -7.39 -7.94 -8.23
CA ASN A 193 -6.49 -8.34 -9.31
C ASN A 193 -5.39 -7.31 -9.63
N GLY A 194 -5.01 -6.48 -8.66
CA GLY A 194 -3.86 -5.59 -8.79
C GLY A 194 -2.58 -6.41 -8.94
N ASN A 195 -1.69 -6.04 -9.85
CA ASN A 195 -0.42 -6.74 -10.08
C ASN A 195 0.70 -5.75 -10.36
N ALA A 196 1.64 -5.62 -9.42
CA ALA A 196 2.78 -4.71 -9.55
C ALA A 196 3.91 -5.06 -8.58
N ASN A 197 5.11 -4.54 -8.86
CA ASN A 197 6.25 -4.64 -7.96
C ASN A 197 6.05 -3.72 -6.75
N GLY A 198 5.64 -4.31 -5.62
CA GLY A 198 5.32 -3.59 -4.39
C GLY A 198 3.89 -3.05 -4.41
N GLY A 199 3.05 -3.47 -3.47
CA GLY A 199 1.69 -2.95 -3.30
C GLY A 199 0.84 -3.22 -4.52
N GLY A 200 0.45 -4.47 -4.72
CA GLY A 200 -0.25 -4.92 -5.94
C GLY A 200 -1.52 -4.12 -6.22
N ALA A 201 -2.28 -3.75 -5.18
CA ALA A 201 -3.40 -2.82 -5.30
C ALA A 201 -2.97 -1.36 -5.16
N ILE A 202 -2.31 -1.04 -4.04
CA ILE A 202 -1.99 0.33 -3.62
C ILE A 202 -0.56 0.38 -3.09
N LYS A 203 0.21 1.37 -3.55
CA LYS A 203 1.51 1.72 -2.96
C LYS A 203 1.51 3.15 -2.43
N PHE A 204 1.89 3.30 -1.17
CA PHE A 204 2.18 4.59 -0.55
C PHE A 204 3.70 4.78 -0.50
N VAL A 205 4.20 5.84 -1.15
CA VAL A 205 5.60 6.23 -1.15
C VAL A 205 5.76 7.44 -0.24
N GLY A 206 6.15 7.19 1.01
CA GLY A 206 6.41 8.20 2.03
C GLY A 206 7.82 8.79 1.99
N GLU A 207 8.11 9.70 2.92
CA GLU A 207 9.43 10.32 3.09
C GLU A 207 9.76 10.45 4.58
N THR A 208 11.04 10.24 4.93
CA THR A 208 11.51 10.27 6.31
C THR A 208 11.39 11.66 6.94
N ASN A 209 11.08 11.72 8.24
CA ASN A 209 10.97 12.96 9.02
C ASN A 209 9.86 13.93 8.59
N THR A 210 8.80 13.42 7.97
CA THR A 210 7.60 14.19 7.61
C THR A 210 6.47 14.00 8.64
N THR A 211 5.47 14.89 8.63
CA THR A 211 4.24 14.65 9.39
C THR A 211 3.52 13.43 8.81
N ALA A 212 3.23 12.44 9.67
CA ALA A 212 2.70 11.16 9.22
C ALA A 212 1.42 11.30 8.39
N SER A 213 1.41 10.63 7.24
CA SER A 213 0.25 10.57 6.36
C SER A 213 -0.70 9.44 6.77
N ARG A 214 -1.99 9.59 6.50
CA ARG A 214 -3.02 8.62 6.89
C ARG A 214 -3.71 8.03 5.67
N ALA A 215 -3.87 6.70 5.66
CA ALA A 215 -4.78 6.00 4.76
C ALA A 215 -5.81 5.21 5.59
N MET A 216 -7.09 5.44 5.34
CA MET A 216 -8.19 4.74 5.98
C MET A 216 -8.96 3.90 4.95
N PHE A 217 -9.13 2.63 5.27
CA PHE A 217 -9.94 1.69 4.51
C PHE A 217 -11.05 1.19 5.43
N ARG A 218 -12.30 1.54 5.10
CA ARG A 218 -13.47 1.12 5.87
C ARG A 218 -14.46 0.36 4.99
N ASN A 219 -14.95 -0.78 5.46
CA ASN A 219 -15.90 -1.63 4.73
C ASN A 219 -15.36 -2.13 3.36
N CYS A 220 -14.04 -2.16 3.17
CA CYS A 220 -13.42 -2.48 1.87
C CYS A 220 -13.11 -3.97 1.72
N ALA A 221 -12.78 -4.38 0.50
CA ALA A 221 -12.21 -5.71 0.24
C ALA A 221 -11.00 -5.65 -0.70
N PHE A 222 -9.92 -6.34 -0.36
CA PHE A 222 -8.72 -6.50 -1.17
C PHE A 222 -8.60 -7.96 -1.61
N GLN A 223 -8.77 -8.23 -2.90
CA GLN A 223 -8.94 -9.59 -3.42
C GLN A 223 -7.91 -9.94 -4.50
N ASN A 224 -7.16 -11.02 -4.32
CA ASN A 224 -6.24 -11.59 -5.32
C ASN A 224 -5.20 -10.61 -5.87
N ASN A 225 -4.77 -9.63 -5.07
CA ASN A 225 -3.73 -8.68 -5.47
C ASN A 225 -2.34 -9.27 -5.28
N ASN A 226 -1.44 -9.02 -6.24
CA ASN A 226 -0.10 -9.57 -6.31
C ASN A 226 0.96 -8.45 -6.25
N GLY A 227 1.77 -8.49 -5.19
CA GLY A 227 2.90 -7.58 -4.95
C GLY A 227 4.18 -7.99 -5.67
N SER A 228 4.16 -9.06 -6.48
CA SER A 228 5.29 -9.67 -7.21
C SER A 228 6.24 -10.52 -6.34
N TYR A 229 6.94 -11.46 -6.98
CA TYR A 229 7.73 -12.51 -6.34
C TYR A 229 9.02 -12.04 -5.64
N SER A 230 9.41 -10.78 -5.85
CA SER A 230 10.64 -10.17 -5.30
C SER A 230 10.37 -8.86 -4.56
N HIS A 231 9.11 -8.57 -4.25
CA HIS A 231 8.65 -7.30 -3.68
C HIS A 231 7.52 -7.51 -2.68
N ASN A 232 7.15 -6.44 -1.98
CA ASN A 232 6.42 -6.53 -0.71
C ASN A 232 4.96 -6.08 -0.86
N GLY A 233 4.05 -6.54 0.01
CA GLY A 233 2.68 -6.03 0.07
C GLY A 233 1.80 -6.50 -1.09
N GLY A 234 1.08 -7.61 -0.92
CA GLY A 234 0.28 -8.16 -2.01
C GLY A 234 -0.87 -7.23 -2.42
N ALA A 235 -1.57 -6.67 -1.45
CA ALA A 235 -2.54 -5.60 -1.65
C ALA A 235 -1.91 -4.23 -1.41
N ILE A 236 -1.36 -3.99 -0.22
CA ILE A 236 -0.86 -2.68 0.21
C ILE A 236 0.62 -2.75 0.54
N ASP A 237 1.40 -1.84 -0.03
CA ASP A 237 2.79 -1.58 0.37
C ASP A 237 2.91 -0.13 0.84
N ALA A 238 3.25 0.05 2.12
CA ALA A 238 3.39 1.35 2.75
C ALA A 238 4.86 1.60 3.13
N ASP A 239 5.51 2.49 2.38
CA ASP A 239 6.82 3.06 2.69
C ASP A 239 6.70 4.02 3.92
N PRO A 240 7.83 4.44 4.55
CA PRO A 240 7.87 5.12 5.85
C PRO A 240 6.90 6.27 6.12
N TRP A 241 6.50 6.41 7.39
CA TRP A 241 5.70 7.51 7.94
C TRP A 241 4.24 7.55 7.47
N PHE A 242 3.67 6.38 7.23
CA PHE A 242 2.23 6.20 7.10
C PHE A 242 1.57 5.67 8.38
N SER A 243 0.26 5.88 8.47
CA SER A 243 -0.64 5.21 9.39
C SER A 243 -1.80 4.63 8.59
N LEU A 244 -2.01 3.32 8.73
CA LEU A 244 -3.07 2.57 8.06
C LEU A 244 -4.19 2.25 9.06
N ASP A 245 -5.38 2.82 8.86
CA ASP A 245 -6.59 2.43 9.58
C ASP A 245 -7.39 1.43 8.74
N ILE A 246 -7.46 0.19 9.22
CA ILE A 246 -8.18 -0.91 8.59
C ILE A 246 -9.41 -1.23 9.44
N ILE A 247 -10.60 -0.96 8.90
CA ILE A 247 -11.87 -1.06 9.63
C ILE A 247 -12.84 -1.91 8.80
N ASN A 248 -13.47 -2.93 9.39
CA ASN A 248 -14.48 -3.78 8.70
C ASN A 248 -14.01 -4.28 7.31
N THR A 249 -12.73 -4.57 7.14
CA THR A 249 -12.10 -4.75 5.82
C THR A 249 -11.55 -6.17 5.65
N ILE A 250 -11.77 -6.76 4.48
CA ILE A 250 -11.36 -8.13 4.16
C ILE A 250 -10.16 -8.12 3.22
N PHE A 251 -9.13 -8.91 3.52
CA PHE A 251 -8.01 -9.21 2.64
C PHE A 251 -8.03 -10.71 2.31
N ILE A 252 -8.27 -11.06 1.05
CA ILE A 252 -8.36 -12.46 0.61
C ILE A 252 -7.49 -12.75 -0.62
N GLY A 253 -6.73 -13.85 -0.55
CA GLY A 253 -5.95 -14.37 -1.70
C GLY A 253 -4.80 -13.48 -2.18
N ASN A 254 -4.42 -12.44 -1.41
CA ASN A 254 -3.34 -11.54 -1.81
C ASN A 254 -1.98 -12.23 -1.62
N THR A 255 -1.01 -11.93 -2.48
CA THR A 255 0.30 -12.60 -2.50
C THR A 255 1.45 -11.63 -2.72
N ALA A 256 2.57 -11.82 -2.01
CA ALA A 256 3.82 -11.05 -2.22
C ALA A 256 5.03 -11.87 -1.74
N TYR A 257 6.25 -11.31 -1.81
CA TYR A 257 7.42 -11.89 -1.16
C TYR A 257 7.32 -11.77 0.36
N THR A 258 7.11 -10.55 0.88
CA THR A 258 6.79 -10.27 2.30
C THR A 258 5.48 -9.50 2.41
N GLY A 259 4.73 -9.70 3.49
CA GLY A 259 3.45 -9.00 3.70
C GLY A 259 2.41 -9.39 2.65
N GLY A 260 2.00 -10.65 2.65
CA GLY A 260 1.17 -11.23 1.57
C GLY A 260 -0.12 -10.47 1.33
N ALA A 261 -0.71 -9.81 2.34
CA ALA A 261 -1.69 -8.75 2.13
C ALA A 261 -1.09 -7.34 2.30
N ILE A 262 -0.44 -7.07 3.43
CA ILE A 262 0.07 -5.74 3.78
C ILE A 262 1.55 -5.83 4.14
N HIS A 263 2.37 -5.01 3.48
CA HIS A 263 3.71 -4.66 3.93
C HIS A 263 3.71 -3.23 4.48
N ALA A 264 4.30 -3.04 5.65
CA ALA A 264 4.48 -1.75 6.28
C ALA A 264 5.94 -1.58 6.73
N LEU A 265 6.60 -0.56 6.20
CA LEU A 265 7.92 -0.13 6.64
C LEU A 265 7.77 1.19 7.40
N ASP A 266 8.34 1.26 8.61
CA ASP A 266 8.31 2.42 9.51
C ASP A 266 6.91 3.09 9.58
N THR A 267 5.87 2.25 9.73
CA THR A 267 4.45 2.58 9.55
C THR A 267 3.58 1.88 10.61
N GLN A 268 2.53 2.56 11.09
CA GLN A 268 1.55 1.98 12.02
C GLN A 268 0.39 1.32 11.26
N ILE A 269 -0.13 0.21 11.80
CA ILE A 269 -1.37 -0.41 11.33
C ILE A 269 -2.35 -0.54 12.50
N PHE A 270 -3.53 0.05 12.38
CA PHE A 270 -4.64 -0.07 13.31
C PHE A 270 -5.71 -0.99 12.72
N LEU A 271 -5.93 -2.17 13.34
CA LEU A 271 -6.89 -3.16 12.89
C LEU A 271 -8.15 -3.18 13.76
N ARG A 272 -9.32 -3.06 13.15
CA ARG A 272 -10.63 -3.13 13.79
C ARG A 272 -11.59 -3.95 12.93
N ASN A 273 -11.99 -5.13 13.40
CA ASN A 273 -12.88 -6.04 12.65
C ASN A 273 -12.33 -6.30 11.22
N ALA A 274 -11.03 -6.59 11.12
CA ALA A 274 -10.36 -6.91 9.87
C ALA A 274 -10.19 -8.43 9.71
N THR A 275 -10.38 -8.93 8.49
CA THR A 275 -10.37 -10.37 8.19
C THR A 275 -9.34 -10.68 7.11
N PHE A 276 -8.39 -11.57 7.40
CA PHE A 276 -7.31 -12.00 6.50
C PHE A 276 -7.44 -13.49 6.21
N VAL A 277 -7.73 -13.86 4.95
CA VAL A 277 -8.01 -15.24 4.53
C VAL A 277 -7.13 -15.63 3.35
N ASN A 278 -6.42 -16.76 3.43
CA ASN A 278 -5.64 -17.32 2.31
C ASN A 278 -4.66 -16.32 1.64
N ASN A 279 -4.18 -15.31 2.37
CA ASN A 279 -3.08 -14.46 1.89
C ASN A 279 -1.76 -15.24 2.03
N THR A 280 -0.84 -15.08 1.08
CA THR A 280 0.35 -15.94 1.00
C THR A 280 1.65 -15.17 0.77
N VAL A 281 2.75 -15.76 1.25
CA VAL A 281 4.10 -15.37 0.88
C VAL A 281 4.66 -16.36 -0.14
N CYS A 282 5.48 -15.85 -1.05
CA CYS A 282 6.21 -16.65 -2.03
C CYS A 282 7.73 -16.47 -1.87
N GLY A 283 8.53 -17.34 -2.48
CA GLY A 283 10.00 -17.24 -2.46
C GLY A 283 10.68 -17.46 -1.09
N GLY A 284 9.91 -17.73 -0.02
CA GLY A 284 10.44 -17.93 1.34
C GLY A 284 10.49 -16.67 2.21
N GLY A 285 9.78 -15.59 1.83
CA GLY A 285 9.58 -14.43 2.71
C GLY A 285 8.55 -14.67 3.83
N GLU A 286 8.21 -13.60 4.55
CA GLU A 286 7.55 -13.65 5.87
C GLU A 286 6.29 -12.76 5.94
N GLY A 287 5.39 -13.06 6.88
CA GLY A 287 4.14 -12.31 7.09
C GLY A 287 3.09 -12.55 6.00
N PRO A 288 2.49 -13.76 5.93
CA PRO A 288 1.45 -14.11 4.94
C PRO A 288 0.24 -13.17 4.90
N ALA A 289 -0.19 -12.60 6.02
CA ALA A 289 -1.10 -11.44 5.98
C ALA A 289 -0.32 -10.14 6.09
N ILE A 290 0.38 -9.93 7.21
CA ILE A 290 1.02 -8.66 7.53
C ILE A 290 2.50 -8.86 7.81
N TYR A 291 3.34 -8.03 7.21
CA TYR A 291 4.74 -7.88 7.59
C TYR A 291 5.00 -6.42 7.96
N VAL A 292 5.52 -6.18 9.16
CA VAL A 292 5.93 -4.85 9.62
C VAL A 292 7.42 -4.85 9.95
N SER A 293 8.13 -3.84 9.47
CA SER A 293 9.57 -3.67 9.71
C SER A 293 9.95 -2.23 10.05
N GLN A 294 11.12 -2.08 10.68
CA GLN A 294 11.73 -0.79 11.04
C GLN A 294 13.09 -0.64 10.35
N THR A 295 13.40 0.54 9.79
CA THR A 295 14.76 0.86 9.29
C THR A 295 15.53 1.86 10.15
N THR A 296 14.86 2.61 11.02
CA THR A 296 15.51 3.70 11.78
C THR A 296 15.86 3.33 13.22
N THR A 297 17.02 3.77 13.70
CA THR A 297 17.47 3.63 15.10
C THR A 297 17.00 4.77 16.01
N THR A 298 16.31 5.77 15.44
CA THR A 298 15.75 6.92 16.16
C THR A 298 14.30 6.65 16.53
N PRO A 299 13.94 6.59 17.82
CA PRO A 299 12.62 6.17 18.24
C PRO A 299 11.61 7.28 18.05
N ALA A 300 10.77 7.12 17.04
CA ALA A 300 9.34 7.11 17.35
C ALA A 300 8.95 5.65 17.59
N LYS A 301 9.27 5.12 18.79
CA LYS A 301 9.05 3.69 19.13
C LYS A 301 7.57 3.30 19.05
N ASP A 302 6.70 4.29 19.15
CA ASP A 302 5.24 4.19 19.06
C ASP A 302 4.72 4.26 17.60
N TYR A 303 5.61 4.44 16.60
CA TYR A 303 5.23 4.70 15.21
C TYR A 303 5.27 3.50 14.27
N VAL A 304 5.55 2.32 14.81
CA VAL A 304 5.62 1.09 14.03
C VAL A 304 5.00 -0.04 14.83
N GLY A 305 4.19 -0.86 14.16
CA GLY A 305 3.55 -2.03 14.76
C GLY A 305 2.12 -2.24 14.27
N VAL A 306 1.52 -3.34 14.73
CA VAL A 306 0.11 -3.66 14.51
C VAL A 306 -0.64 -3.51 15.83
N GLN A 307 -1.56 -2.56 15.90
CA GLN A 307 -2.50 -2.43 17.02
C GLN A 307 -3.85 -3.02 16.62
N CYS A 308 -4.14 -4.22 17.11
CA CYS A 308 -5.49 -4.79 17.09
C CYS A 308 -6.34 -4.12 18.18
N ALA A 309 -7.51 -3.60 17.81
CA ALA A 309 -8.51 -3.14 18.75
C ALA A 309 -9.76 -4.03 18.64
N GLY A 310 -10.12 -4.68 19.76
CA GLY A 310 -11.14 -5.73 19.81
C GLY A 310 -10.63 -7.10 19.36
N ASP A 311 -11.34 -8.13 19.79
CA ASP A 311 -11.02 -9.55 19.50
C ASP A 311 -11.56 -10.01 18.14
N ASP A 312 -12.30 -9.15 17.42
CA ASP A 312 -13.00 -9.46 16.16
C ASP A 312 -12.07 -9.48 14.91
N ASN A 313 -10.76 -9.45 15.09
CA ASN A 313 -9.79 -9.49 13.98
C ASN A 313 -9.43 -10.94 13.65
N VAL A 314 -9.72 -11.39 12.43
CA VAL A 314 -9.66 -12.79 12.01
C VAL A 314 -8.46 -13.04 11.09
N PHE A 315 -7.70 -14.11 11.35
CA PHE A 315 -6.54 -14.52 10.58
C PHE A 315 -6.63 -16.02 10.22
N GLU A 316 -7.20 -16.34 9.06
CA GLU A 316 -7.36 -17.71 8.54
C GLU A 316 -6.20 -18.05 7.58
N MET A 317 -5.12 -18.58 8.14
CA MET A 317 -3.88 -18.90 7.42
C MET A 317 -3.20 -20.18 7.93
N ASN A 318 -2.35 -20.76 7.09
CA ASN A 318 -1.57 -21.97 7.39
C ASN A 318 -0.26 -21.70 8.15
N LEU A 319 0.05 -20.43 8.45
CA LEU A 319 1.31 -19.94 9.03
C LEU A 319 1.03 -18.72 9.94
N ASP A 320 2.01 -18.32 10.76
CA ASP A 320 1.91 -17.13 11.61
C ASP A 320 1.54 -15.89 10.81
N GLY A 321 0.35 -15.34 11.08
CA GLY A 321 -0.29 -14.36 10.20
C GLY A 321 0.41 -13.00 10.10
N ILE A 322 1.02 -12.57 11.21
CA ILE A 322 1.69 -11.28 11.37
C ILE A 322 3.16 -11.56 11.67
N CYS A 323 4.07 -10.96 10.89
CA CYS A 323 5.50 -10.92 11.21
C CYS A 323 5.91 -9.48 11.59
N LEU A 324 6.70 -9.36 12.65
CA LEU A 324 7.27 -8.12 13.15
C LEU A 324 8.80 -8.26 13.17
N SER A 325 9.51 -7.61 12.26
CA SER A 325 10.97 -7.68 12.19
C SER A 325 11.66 -6.43 12.78
N ASN A 326 12.92 -6.58 13.19
CA ASN A 326 13.75 -5.57 13.85
C ASN A 326 13.28 -5.04 15.23
N TYR A 327 12.33 -5.69 15.90
CA TYR A 327 12.03 -5.43 17.32
C TYR A 327 13.14 -5.97 18.23
N SER A 328 14.19 -5.17 18.40
CA SER A 328 15.12 -5.38 19.53
C SER A 328 14.42 -4.97 20.83
N HIS A 329 14.16 -5.97 21.67
CA HIS A 329 13.50 -5.89 23.00
C HIS A 329 11.98 -5.66 23.00
N LEU A 330 11.26 -6.80 23.01
CA LEU A 330 10.09 -7.02 23.89
C LEU A 330 10.56 -7.73 25.17
#